data_AF-A0A5K1BUI1-F1
#
_entry.id   AF-A0A5K1BUI1-F1
#
_cell.length_a   1.000
_cell.length_b   1.000
_cell.length_c   1.000
_cell.angle_alpha   90.00
_cell.angle_beta   90.00
_cell.angle_gamma   90.00
#
_symmetry.space_group_name_H-M   'P 1'
#
loop_
_entity.id
_entity.type
_entity.pdbx_description
1 polymer ?
#
loop_
_entity_poly.entity_id
_entity_poly.type
_entity_poly.pdbx_seq_one_letter_code
_entity_poly.pdbx_strand_id
1 'polypeptide(L)' 'YYGGTLSEKMLGKALRALGVPRESFVISTKCGRYADGFDFSAERVTRSIDESLARLNLDYVDILHCHDIEFGSLDQ' A
#
# COMPACT_ATOMS: atom_id res chain seq x y z
N TYR A 1 -6.24 -1.24 3.80
CA TYR A 1 -6.91 -1.16 5.13
C TYR A 1 -7.38 0.25 5.47
N TYR A 2 -6.50 1.25 5.58
CA TYR A 2 -6.89 2.62 5.99
C TYR A 2 -8.01 3.22 5.14
N GLY A 3 -9.01 3.78 5.82
CA GLY A 3 -10.20 4.36 5.19
C GLY A 3 -10.91 3.42 4.22
N GLY A 4 -10.82 2.09 4.40
CA GLY A 4 -11.37 1.13 3.45
C GLY A 4 -10.74 1.26 2.05
N THR A 5 -9.42 1.51 1.98
CA THR A 5 -8.63 1.81 0.76
C THR A 5 -8.80 3.23 0.20
N LEU A 6 -9.68 4.06 0.77
CA LEU A 6 -9.92 5.42 0.29
C LEU A 6 -8.69 6.31 0.48
N SER A 7 -7.89 6.09 1.52
CA SER A 7 -6.70 6.90 1.81
C SER A 7 -5.71 6.92 0.64
N GLU A 8 -5.38 5.76 0.08
CA GLU A 8 -4.48 5.65 -1.07
C GLU A 8 -5.08 6.31 -2.31
N LYS A 9 -6.38 6.11 -2.57
CA LYS A 9 -7.08 6.71 -3.71
C LYS A 9 -7.07 8.24 -3.64
N MET A 10 -7.29 8.81 -2.46
CA MET A 10 -7.32 10.26 -2.28
C MET A 10 -5.93 10.87 -2.37
N LEU A 11 -4.93 10.24 -1.76
CA LEU A 11 -3.54 10.67 -1.88
C LEU A 11 -3.08 10.63 -3.35
N GLY A 12 -3.36 9.54 -4.07
CA GLY A 12 -3.01 9.40 -5.47
C GLY A 12 -3.64 10.46 -6.36
N LYS A 13 -4.93 10.77 -6.13
CA LYS A 13 -5.61 11.89 -6.81
C LYS A 13 -4.93 13.23 -6.53
N ALA A 14 -4.56 13.49 -5.29
CA ALA A 14 -3.92 14.75 -4.90
C ALA A 14 -2.53 14.90 -5.53
N LEU A 15 -1.67 13.86 -5.45
CA LEU A 15 -0.34 13.87 -6.05
C LEU A 15 -0.40 14.10 -7.56
N ARG A 16 -1.32 13.41 -8.25
CA ARG A 16 -1.57 13.61 -9.68
C ARG A 16 -2.03 15.04 -10.00
N ALA A 17 -2.95 15.59 -9.21
CA ALA A 17 -3.47 16.93 -9.42
C ALA A 17 -2.42 18.02 -9.18
N LEU A 18 -1.50 17.81 -8.22
CA LEU A 18 -0.38 18.70 -7.96
C LEU A 18 0.66 18.69 -9.09
N GLY A 19 0.77 17.58 -9.83
CA GLY A 19 1.70 17.46 -10.96
C GLY A 19 3.18 17.61 -10.57
N VAL A 20 3.50 17.38 -9.29
CA VAL A 20 4.88 17.46 -8.79
C VAL A 20 5.69 16.26 -9.27
N PRO A 21 7.01 16.42 -9.55
CA PRO A 21 7.85 15.31 -9.99
C PRO A 21 7.88 14.16 -8.99
N ARG A 22 7.88 12.90 -9.46
CA ARG A 22 7.80 11.71 -8.60
C ARG A 22 8.98 11.61 -7.63
N GLU A 23 10.14 12.07 -8.06
CA GLU A 23 11.40 12.11 -7.32
C GLU A 23 11.42 13.17 -6.20
N SER A 24 10.43 14.07 -6.14
CA SER A 24 10.39 15.12 -5.13
C SER A 24 9.75 14.70 -3.80
N PHE A 25 9.31 13.44 -3.68
CA PHE A 25 8.66 12.92 -2.49
C PHE A 25 8.91 11.43 -2.29
N VAL A 26 8.77 10.98 -1.04
CA VAL A 26 8.89 9.58 -0.63
C VAL A 26 7.51 9.05 -0.27
N ILE A 27 7.11 7.93 -0.85
CA ILE A 27 5.87 7.22 -0.56
C ILE A 27 6.18 5.92 0.17
N SER A 28 5.55 5.74 1.32
CA SER A 28 5.43 4.45 1.96
C SER A 28 3.98 3.99 1.98
N THR A 29 3.77 2.68 1.85
CA THR A 29 2.49 2.03 2.16
C THR A 29 2.74 0.73 2.91
N LYS A 30 1.66 0.03 3.29
CA LYS A 30 1.74 -1.19 4.09
C LYS A 30 0.87 -2.29 3.51
N CYS A 31 1.36 -3.51 3.59
CA CYS A 31 0.66 -4.72 3.17
C CYS A 31 0.43 -5.67 4.37
N GLY A 32 -0.31 -6.75 4.14
CA GLY A 32 -0.49 -7.83 5.12
C GLY A 32 -1.73 -7.73 5.99
N ARG A 33 -2.22 -6.52 6.31
CA ARG A 33 -3.47 -6.32 7.06
C ARG A 33 -4.67 -6.01 6.16
N TYR A 34 -5.72 -6.80 6.27
CA TYR A 34 -6.98 -6.69 5.53
C TYR A 34 -8.17 -6.54 6.49
N ALA A 35 -9.37 -6.31 5.94
CA ALA A 35 -10.58 -6.17 6.75
C ALA A 35 -10.85 -7.43 7.59
N ASP A 36 -10.56 -8.60 7.01
CA ASP A 36 -10.90 -9.91 7.58
C ASP A 36 -9.70 -10.63 8.21
N GLY A 37 -8.58 -9.93 8.45
CA GLY A 37 -7.41 -10.50 9.13
C GLY A 37 -6.07 -10.18 8.46
N PHE A 38 -5.13 -11.11 8.62
CA PHE A 38 -3.73 -10.96 8.24
C PHE A 38 -3.29 -12.04 7.25
N ASP A 39 -2.68 -11.63 6.15
CA ASP A 39 -2.17 -12.52 5.10
C ASP A 39 -0.90 -11.91 4.48
N PHE A 40 0.24 -12.45 4.91
CA PHE A 40 1.58 -12.06 4.50
C PHE A 40 2.17 -13.01 3.45
N SER A 41 1.37 -13.93 2.91
CA SER A 41 1.83 -14.85 1.86
C SER A 41 2.37 -14.08 0.66
N ALA A 42 3.39 -14.62 0.00
CA ALA A 42 4.05 -13.97 -1.14
C ALA A 42 3.06 -13.57 -2.25
N GLU A 43 2.08 -14.44 -2.55
CA GLU A 43 1.03 -14.16 -3.54
C GLU A 43 0.18 -12.96 -3.12
N ARG A 44 -0.30 -12.93 -1.87
CA ARG A 44 -1.14 -11.85 -1.38
C ARG A 44 -0.36 -10.53 -1.30
N VAL A 45 0.88 -10.54 -0.84
CA VAL A 45 1.74 -9.35 -0.79
C VAL A 45 1.97 -8.77 -2.19
N THR A 46 2.29 -9.63 -3.17
CA THR A 46 2.48 -9.23 -4.57
C THR A 46 1.22 -8.58 -5.14
N ARG A 47 0.06 -9.21 -4.95
CA ARG A 47 -1.23 -8.61 -5.38
C ARG A 47 -1.52 -7.29 -4.66
N SER A 48 -1.17 -7.20 -3.37
CA SER A 48 -1.42 -6.02 -2.54
C SER A 48 -0.65 -4.81 -3.03
N ILE A 49 0.62 -4.99 -3.44
CA ILE A 49 1.40 -3.87 -3.99
C ILE A 49 0.82 -3.36 -5.31
N ASP A 50 0.42 -4.25 -6.23
CA ASP A 50 -0.21 -3.85 -7.49
C ASP A 50 -1.51 -3.07 -7.26
N GLU A 51 -2.34 -3.56 -6.34
CA GLU A 51 -3.57 -2.89 -5.93
C GLU A 51 -3.32 -1.49 -5.33
N SER A 52 -2.29 -1.36 -4.49
CA SER A 52 -1.90 -0.08 -3.88
C SER A 52 -1.35 0.90 -4.91
N LEU A 53 -0.49 0.44 -5.82
CA LEU A 53 0.05 1.25 -6.92
C LEU A 53 -1.05 1.77 -7.83
N ALA A 54 -2.04 0.92 -8.18
CA ALA A 54 -3.20 1.35 -8.96
C ALA A 54 -4.03 2.43 -8.26
N ARG A 55 -4.20 2.33 -6.92
CA ARG A 55 -4.94 3.34 -6.13
C ARG A 55 -4.16 4.65 -5.97
N LEU A 56 -2.86 4.55 -5.69
CA LEU A 56 -1.95 5.69 -5.57
C LEU A 56 -1.66 6.35 -6.91
N ASN A 57 -1.89 5.61 -8.00
CA ASN A 57 -1.63 6.05 -9.36
C ASN A 57 -0.14 6.36 -9.61
N LEU A 58 0.70 5.43 -9.16
CA LEU A 58 2.15 5.46 -9.19
C LEU A 58 2.68 4.13 -9.72
N ASP A 59 3.88 4.13 -10.27
CA ASP A 59 4.55 2.91 -10.76
C ASP A 59 5.36 2.19 -9.66
N TYR A 60 5.70 2.91 -8.58
CA TYR A 60 6.43 2.34 -7.44
C TYR A 60 6.17 3.13 -6.14
N VAL A 61 6.40 2.46 -5.01
CA VAL A 61 6.57 3.07 -3.68
C VAL A 61 8.02 2.94 -3.24
N ASP A 62 8.49 3.86 -2.42
CA ASP A 62 9.87 3.85 -1.93
C ASP A 62 10.05 2.84 -0.80
N ILE A 63 8.99 2.64 0.02
CA ILE A 63 9.03 1.72 1.16
C ILE A 63 7.71 0.96 1.25
N LEU A 64 7.79 -0.37 1.35
CA LEU A 64 6.66 -1.24 1.66
C LEU A 64 6.87 -1.85 3.04
N HIS A 65 5.94 -1.60 3.97
CA HIS A 65 5.96 -2.19 5.31
C HIS A 65 5.01 -3.38 5.42
N CYS A 66 5.38 -4.36 6.25
CA CYS A 66 4.45 -5.34 6.77
C CYS A 66 3.67 -4.72 7.94
N HIS A 67 2.34 -4.70 7.86
CA HIS A 67 1.48 -3.97 8.79
C HIS A 67 1.06 -4.86 9.96
N ASP A 68 1.38 -4.43 11.19
CA ASP A 68 1.02 -5.08 12.45
C ASP A 68 1.34 -6.60 12.44
N ILE A 69 2.61 -6.90 12.16
CA ILE A 69 3.12 -8.28 12.01
C ILE A 69 2.91 -9.14 13.25
N GLU A 70 2.77 -8.52 14.43
CA GLU A 70 2.54 -9.20 15.70
C GLU A 70 1.20 -9.96 15.76
N PHE A 71 0.28 -9.71 14.82
CA PHE A 71 -1.00 -10.39 14.73
C PHE A 71 -1.08 -11.41 13.58
N GLY A 72 -0.05 -11.51 12.75
CA GLY A 72 0.07 -12.54 11.71
C GLY A 72 0.61 -13.87 12.26
N SER A 73 0.36 -14.97 11.53
CA SER A 73 1.10 -16.22 11.81
C SER A 73 2.53 -16.08 11.28
N LEU A 74 3.49 -16.62 12.04
CA LEU A 74 4.91 -16.65 11.64
C LEU A 74 5.20 -17.67 10.53
N ASP A 75 4.27 -18.61 10.30
CA ASP A 75 4.40 -19.69 9.30
C ASP A 75 3.77 -19.34 7.94
N GLN A 76 3.61 -18.04 7.63
CA GLN A 76 3.03 -17.54 6.37
C GLN A 76 4.07 -17.21 5.30
#